data_AF-A0ABD5X0L0-F1
#
_entry.id   AF-A0ABD5X0L0-F1
#
_cell.length_a   1.000
_cell.length_b   1.000
_cell.length_c   1.000
_cell.angle_alpha   90.00
_cell.angle_beta   90.00
_cell.angle_gamma   90.00
#
_symmetry.space_group_name_H-M   'P 1'
#
loop_
_entity.id
_entity.type
_entity.pdbx_description
1 polymer ?
#
loop_
_entity_poly.entity_id
_entity_poly.type
_entity_poly.pdbx_seq_one_letter_code
_entity_poly.pdbx_strand_id
1 'polypeptide(L)'
;MSVANFRPYDDGEDIQCHDENVVIICGPNATCFGTDPLDLIKEEKKSIEECPDSVDATPEPEGLKIAQNADKDYQSQMQLHVNSLWLIHYSCLLDSDHVGTISNNANLVPDTGQVVVWVDCKDNREEVAEKLTGIIPRAYIEHSENDFRRKVWGYLFHTANPENGQEDLKEWSQEVHRILEYIDPQ
;
A
#
# COMPACT_ATOMS: atom_id res chain seq x y z
N MET A 1 8.82 9.27 6.74
CA MET A 1 10.21 9.20 6.19
C MET A 1 10.16 9.57 4.72
N SER A 2 11.13 10.32 4.17
CA SER A 2 11.22 10.39 2.70
C SER A 2 11.68 9.04 2.19
N VAL A 3 10.92 8.45 1.28
CA VAL A 3 11.21 7.16 0.63
C VAL A 3 12.68 7.04 0.15
N ALA A 4 13.28 8.16 -0.27
CA ALA A 4 14.67 8.23 -0.72
C ALA A 4 15.72 7.91 0.37
N ASN A 5 15.33 7.83 1.64
CA ASN A 5 16.22 7.58 2.78
C ASN A 5 15.88 6.29 3.54
N PHE A 6 15.13 5.37 2.92
CA PHE A 6 14.84 4.08 3.54
C PHE A 6 16.13 3.33 3.90
N ARG A 7 16.20 2.85 5.14
CA ARG A 7 17.18 1.86 5.58
C ARG A 7 16.45 0.81 6.42
N PRO A 8 16.81 -0.47 6.31
CA PRO A 8 16.25 -1.47 7.20
C PRO A 8 16.63 -1.18 8.65
N TYR A 9 15.77 -1.59 9.59
CA TYR A 9 16.05 -1.47 11.03
C TYR A 9 17.12 -2.48 11.46
N ASP A 10 17.96 -2.09 12.42
CA ASP A 10 18.97 -2.96 13.02
C ASP A 10 18.45 -3.69 14.28
N ASP A 11 19.06 -4.83 14.62
CA ASP A 11 18.67 -5.66 15.78
C ASP A 11 18.63 -4.88 17.11
N GLY A 12 19.47 -3.86 17.26
CA GLY A 12 19.58 -3.04 18.47
C GLY A 12 18.70 -1.78 18.51
N GLU A 13 17.92 -1.51 17.48
CA GLU A 13 17.06 -0.31 17.43
C GLU A 13 15.76 -0.51 18.21
N ASP A 14 15.44 0.50 19.03
CA ASP A 14 14.16 0.65 19.71
C ASP A 14 13.21 1.43 18.80
N ILE A 15 12.17 0.77 18.29
CA ILE A 15 11.25 1.34 17.30
C ILE A 15 10.06 1.94 18.04
N GLN A 16 10.22 3.19 18.47
CA GLN A 16 9.15 3.94 19.17
C GLN A 16 8.14 4.54 18.18
N CYS A 17 8.59 4.89 16.98
CA CYS A 17 7.75 5.37 15.89
C CYS A 17 8.06 4.57 14.62
N HIS A 18 7.00 4.20 13.90
CA HIS A 18 7.08 3.62 12.57
C HIS A 18 6.48 4.60 11.57
N ASP A 19 7.23 4.95 10.54
CA ASP A 19 6.73 5.77 9.44
C ASP A 19 6.19 4.83 8.38
N GLU A 20 4.88 4.83 8.21
CA GLU A 20 4.19 3.95 7.28
C GLU A 20 3.91 4.72 5.99
N ASN A 21 4.44 4.26 4.86
CA ASN A 21 4.17 4.92 3.58
C ASN A 21 2.98 4.22 2.93
N VAL A 22 1.97 5.02 2.56
CA VAL A 22 0.75 4.52 1.91
C VAL A 22 0.77 4.95 0.45
N VAL A 23 0.79 4.01 -0.49
CA VAL A 23 0.70 4.36 -1.92
C VAL A 23 -0.74 4.25 -2.41
N ILE A 24 -1.22 5.30 -3.06
CA ILE A 24 -2.54 5.32 -3.70
C ILE A 24 -2.37 5.27 -5.22
N ILE A 25 -2.80 4.18 -5.83
CA ILE A 25 -2.73 3.93 -7.27
C ILE A 25 -4.13 4.06 -7.85
N CYS A 26 -4.45 5.26 -8.36
CA CYS A 26 -5.73 5.53 -8.97
C CYS A 26 -5.61 6.56 -10.10
N GLY A 27 -6.62 6.61 -10.99
CA GLY A 27 -6.72 7.66 -12.00
C GLY A 27 -6.95 9.05 -11.38
N PRO A 28 -6.67 10.14 -12.12
CA PRO A 28 -6.66 11.52 -11.59
C PRO A 28 -8.01 12.05 -11.08
N ASN A 29 -9.12 11.36 -11.39
CA ASN A 29 -10.46 11.71 -10.90
C ASN A 29 -11.16 10.49 -10.27
N ALA A 30 -10.41 9.46 -9.91
CA ALA A 30 -10.97 8.30 -9.26
C ALA A 30 -11.42 8.69 -7.84
N THR A 31 -12.59 8.21 -7.46
CA THR A 31 -13.04 8.27 -6.08
C THR A 31 -12.94 6.87 -5.47
N CYS A 32 -12.91 6.81 -4.14
CA CYS A 32 -13.11 5.58 -3.40
C CYS A 32 -14.52 5.65 -2.80
N PHE A 33 -15.45 4.94 -3.45
CA PHE A 33 -16.87 4.90 -3.08
C PHE A 33 -17.56 6.29 -3.04
N GLY A 34 -17.08 7.23 -3.87
CA GLY A 34 -17.60 8.59 -3.93
C GLY A 34 -16.85 9.62 -3.08
N THR A 35 -15.87 9.17 -2.28
CA THR A 35 -15.02 10.02 -1.45
C THR A 35 -13.61 10.13 -2.06
N ASP A 36 -12.89 11.22 -1.78
CA ASP A 36 -11.47 11.32 -2.14
C ASP A 36 -10.67 10.26 -1.34
N PRO A 37 -9.89 9.37 -2.00
CA PRO A 37 -9.08 8.38 -1.31
C PRO A 37 -8.10 8.97 -0.29
N LEU A 38 -7.57 10.17 -0.53
CA LEU A 38 -6.66 10.83 0.41
C LEU A 38 -7.39 11.28 1.67
N ASP A 39 -8.63 11.74 1.56
CA ASP A 39 -9.40 12.19 2.71
C ASP A 39 -9.84 11.01 3.58
N LEU A 40 -10.23 9.89 2.95
CA LEU A 40 -10.44 8.61 3.63
C LEU A 40 -9.25 8.22 4.51
N ILE A 41 -8.03 8.28 3.97
CA ILE A 41 -6.82 7.91 4.71
C ILE A 41 -6.50 8.86 5.85
N LYS A 42 -6.69 10.17 5.64
CA LYS A 42 -6.53 11.15 6.72
C LYS A 42 -7.53 10.92 7.85
N GLU A 43 -8.76 10.52 7.54
CA GLU A 43 -9.77 10.20 8.54
C GLU A 43 -9.40 8.96 9.35
N GLU A 44 -8.96 7.87 8.70
CA GLU A 44 -8.52 6.66 9.39
C GLU A 44 -7.23 6.89 10.19
N LYS A 45 -6.32 7.75 9.71
CA LYS A 45 -5.16 8.19 10.48
C LYS A 45 -5.57 8.96 11.73
N LYS A 46 -6.50 9.90 11.60
CA LYS A 46 -6.97 10.67 12.75
C LYS A 46 -7.63 9.79 13.83
N SER A 47 -8.31 8.71 13.43
CA SER A 47 -8.94 7.79 14.37
C SER A 47 -7.94 6.94 15.17
N ILE A 48 -6.70 6.82 14.70
CA ILE A 48 -5.59 6.15 15.41
C ILE A 48 -4.69 7.12 16.19
N GLU A 49 -4.59 8.40 15.78
CA GLU A 49 -3.81 9.46 16.45
C GLU A 49 -4.25 9.79 17.89
N GLU A 50 -5.43 9.32 18.33
CA GLU A 50 -5.85 9.39 19.74
C GLU A 50 -5.09 8.40 20.65
N CYS A 51 -4.30 7.47 20.06
CA CYS A 51 -3.30 6.66 20.75
C CYS A 51 -1.94 7.37 20.64
N PRO A 52 -1.30 7.74 21.77
CA PRO A 52 -0.24 8.75 21.84
C PRO A 52 1.11 8.37 21.19
N ASP A 53 1.28 7.13 20.77
CA ASP A 53 2.42 6.64 20.01
C ASP A 53 1.89 5.93 18.75
N SER A 54 2.75 5.76 17.74
CA SER A 54 2.64 4.76 16.65
C SER A 54 1.92 5.12 15.34
N VAL A 55 2.66 4.96 14.23
CA VAL A 55 2.29 5.03 12.80
C VAL A 55 2.07 6.43 12.20
N ASP A 56 3.13 7.01 11.63
CA ASP A 56 3.00 8.15 10.71
C ASP A 56 2.66 7.66 9.30
N ALA A 57 1.36 7.47 9.02
CA ALA A 57 0.86 7.12 7.70
C ALA A 57 0.82 8.37 6.80
N THR A 58 1.78 8.51 5.88
CA THR A 58 1.77 9.61 4.88
C THR A 58 1.42 9.05 3.51
N PRO A 59 0.30 9.48 2.90
CA PRO A 59 -0.07 8.99 1.57
C PRO A 59 0.79 9.63 0.49
N GLU A 60 1.27 8.80 -0.45
CA GLU A 60 1.95 9.21 -1.67
C GLU A 60 0.92 9.50 -2.78
N PRO A 61 0.69 10.78 -3.14
CA PRO A 61 -0.41 11.18 -4.01
C PRO A 61 -0.17 10.86 -5.50
N GLU A 62 1.08 10.56 -5.89
CA GLU A 62 1.44 10.24 -7.28
C GLU A 62 1.64 8.73 -7.53
N GLY A 63 1.05 7.86 -6.69
CA GLY A 63 1.29 6.41 -6.72
C GLY A 63 1.11 5.76 -8.10
N LEU A 64 0.13 6.20 -8.91
CA LEU A 64 -0.04 5.70 -10.28
C LEU A 64 1.16 6.03 -11.17
N LYS A 65 1.67 7.26 -11.12
CA LYS A 65 2.83 7.68 -11.94
C LYS A 65 4.09 6.96 -11.50
N ILE A 66 4.27 6.75 -10.20
CA ILE A 66 5.38 5.96 -9.65
C ILE A 66 5.28 4.52 -10.19
N ALA A 67 4.09 3.90 -10.11
CA ALA A 67 3.82 2.56 -10.63
C ALA A 67 4.09 2.40 -12.13
N GLN A 68 3.76 3.43 -12.93
CA GLN A 68 3.98 3.43 -14.37
C GLN A 68 5.45 3.53 -14.77
N ASN A 69 6.30 4.11 -13.91
CA ASN A 69 7.73 4.31 -14.18
C ASN A 69 8.63 3.22 -13.57
N ALA A 70 8.10 2.39 -12.66
CA ALA A 70 8.88 1.36 -11.97
C ALA A 70 9.43 0.26 -12.87
N ASP A 71 9.00 0.15 -14.13
CA ASP A 71 9.61 -0.74 -15.13
C ASP A 71 10.91 -0.17 -15.74
N LYS A 72 11.15 1.14 -15.60
CA LYS A 72 12.22 1.90 -16.28
C LYS A 72 13.14 2.64 -15.32
N ASP A 73 12.69 2.90 -14.11
CA ASP A 73 13.38 3.74 -13.14
C ASP A 73 13.43 3.06 -11.77
N TYR A 74 14.65 2.74 -11.33
CA TYR A 74 14.94 2.16 -10.02
C TYR A 74 14.36 3.02 -8.88
N GLN A 75 14.43 4.35 -9.00
CA GLN A 75 13.91 5.23 -7.94
C GLN A 75 12.39 5.09 -7.79
N SER A 76 11.67 4.98 -8.91
CA SER A 76 10.22 4.71 -8.90
C SER A 76 9.90 3.33 -8.32
N GLN A 77 10.69 2.31 -8.64
CA GLN A 77 10.47 0.97 -8.11
C GLN A 77 10.77 0.88 -6.60
N MET A 78 11.86 1.50 -6.16
CA MET A 78 12.15 1.69 -4.74
C MET A 78 11.03 2.46 -4.06
N GLN A 79 10.51 3.51 -4.72
CA GLN A 79 9.41 4.29 -4.19
C GLN A 79 8.18 3.45 -3.89
N LEU A 80 7.84 2.51 -4.76
CA LEU A 80 6.72 1.60 -4.54
C LEU A 80 6.96 0.63 -3.39
N HIS A 81 8.11 -0.05 -3.36
CA HIS A 81 8.30 -1.19 -2.46
C HIS A 81 8.51 -0.83 -0.99
N VAL A 82 8.89 0.40 -0.68
CA VAL A 82 8.92 0.87 0.72
C VAL A 82 7.54 1.27 1.24
N ASN A 83 6.51 1.29 0.38
CA ASN A 83 5.13 1.43 0.84
C ASN A 83 4.60 0.06 1.23
N SER A 84 4.23 -0.08 2.50
CA SER A 84 3.71 -1.32 3.06
C SER A 84 2.20 -1.45 2.80
N LEU A 85 1.47 -0.34 2.77
CA LEU A 85 0.05 -0.31 2.41
C LEU A 85 -0.18 0.26 0.99
N TRP A 86 -0.72 -0.58 0.11
CA TRP A 86 -1.09 -0.21 -1.26
C TRP A 86 -2.60 -0.16 -1.39
N LEU A 87 -3.11 0.98 -1.83
CA LEU A 87 -4.52 1.18 -2.13
C LEU A 87 -4.65 1.34 -3.63
N ILE A 88 -5.33 0.42 -4.31
CA ILE A 88 -5.42 0.40 -5.76
C ILE A 88 -6.88 0.51 -6.21
N HIS A 89 -7.16 1.44 -7.12
CA HIS A 89 -8.45 1.46 -7.80
C HIS A 89 -8.53 0.31 -8.79
N TYR A 90 -9.63 -0.45 -8.79
CA TYR A 90 -9.77 -1.63 -9.65
C TYR A 90 -9.46 -1.38 -11.14
N SER A 91 -9.81 -0.20 -11.66
CA SER A 91 -9.61 0.13 -13.08
C SER A 91 -8.12 0.16 -13.46
N CYS A 92 -7.23 0.50 -12.53
CA CYS A 92 -5.79 0.47 -12.76
C CYS A 92 -5.25 -0.95 -12.98
N LEU A 93 -5.99 -1.98 -12.56
CA LEU A 93 -5.65 -3.39 -12.73
C LEU A 93 -6.38 -4.07 -13.89
N LEU A 94 -7.35 -3.42 -14.52
CA LEU A 94 -8.12 -3.99 -15.63
C LEU A 94 -7.97 -3.22 -16.94
N ASP A 95 -7.87 -1.90 -16.87
CA ASP A 95 -7.99 -1.00 -18.03
C ASP A 95 -6.70 -0.23 -18.33
N SER A 96 -5.63 -0.47 -17.56
CA SER A 96 -4.35 0.21 -17.70
C SER A 96 -3.42 -0.54 -18.66
N ASP A 97 -2.65 0.19 -19.48
CA ASP A 97 -1.54 -0.41 -20.24
C ASP A 97 -0.41 -0.93 -19.32
N HIS A 98 -0.45 -0.58 -18.03
CA HIS A 98 0.56 -0.89 -17.03
C HIS A 98 0.11 -1.96 -16.03
N VAL A 99 -0.97 -2.71 -16.30
CA VAL A 99 -1.46 -3.78 -15.39
C VAL A 99 -0.33 -4.73 -15.00
N GLY A 100 0.47 -5.17 -15.96
CA GLY A 100 1.59 -6.08 -15.70
C GLY A 100 2.62 -5.51 -14.72
N THR A 101 2.98 -4.23 -14.86
CA THR A 101 3.91 -3.57 -13.93
C THR A 101 3.30 -3.42 -12.54
N ILE A 102 2.05 -2.94 -12.46
CA ILE A 102 1.36 -2.75 -11.17
C ILE A 102 1.20 -4.10 -10.47
N SER A 103 0.71 -5.14 -11.17
CA SER A 103 0.49 -6.46 -10.59
C SER A 103 1.80 -7.13 -10.17
N ASN A 104 2.86 -7.04 -10.98
CA ASN A 104 4.14 -7.64 -10.63
C ASN A 104 4.71 -7.03 -9.35
N ASN A 105 4.71 -5.70 -9.24
CA ASN A 105 5.23 -5.04 -8.04
C ASN A 105 4.32 -5.26 -6.82
N ALA A 106 2.99 -5.24 -7.00
CA ALA A 106 2.05 -5.52 -5.92
C ALA A 106 2.16 -6.97 -5.37
N ASN A 107 2.56 -7.94 -6.20
CA ASN A 107 2.86 -9.31 -5.77
C ASN A 107 4.21 -9.45 -5.05
N LEU A 108 5.07 -8.43 -5.09
CA LEU A 108 6.35 -8.40 -4.37
C LEU A 108 6.28 -7.67 -3.03
N VAL A 109 5.19 -6.98 -2.69
CA VAL A 109 4.98 -6.44 -1.32
C VAL A 109 5.24 -7.55 -0.28
N PRO A 110 5.88 -7.31 0.86
CA PRO A 110 6.01 -8.35 1.90
C PRO A 110 4.64 -8.88 2.35
N ASP A 111 4.57 -10.11 2.86
CA ASP A 111 3.32 -10.70 3.37
C ASP A 111 2.75 -9.94 4.57
N THR A 112 3.61 -9.18 5.24
CA THR A 112 3.26 -8.34 6.37
C THR A 112 2.80 -6.94 5.94
N GLY A 113 3.07 -6.54 4.69
CA GLY A 113 2.39 -5.42 4.03
C GLY A 113 1.00 -5.81 3.54
N GLN A 114 0.26 -4.86 2.97
CA GLN A 114 -1.11 -5.08 2.54
C GLN A 114 -1.44 -4.39 1.22
N VAL A 115 -2.04 -5.15 0.30
CA VAL A 115 -2.63 -4.63 -0.94
C VAL A 115 -4.15 -4.66 -0.81
N VAL A 116 -4.79 -3.50 -0.88
CA VAL A 116 -6.24 -3.35 -0.84
C VAL A 116 -6.71 -2.76 -2.17
N VAL A 117 -7.62 -3.47 -2.84
CA VAL A 117 -8.23 -3.03 -4.09
C VAL A 117 -9.67 -2.65 -3.82
N TRP A 118 -10.06 -1.41 -4.11
CA TRP A 118 -11.47 -1.00 -3.99
C TRP A 118 -12.19 -1.11 -5.33
N VAL A 119 -13.37 -1.74 -5.30
CA VAL A 119 -14.23 -2.01 -6.46
C VAL A 119 -15.54 -1.25 -6.28
N ASP A 120 -15.57 -0.04 -6.85
CA ASP A 120 -16.74 0.83 -6.84
C ASP A 120 -17.44 0.93 -8.20
N CYS A 121 -17.14 0.00 -9.12
CA CYS A 121 -17.76 -0.07 -10.43
C CYS A 121 -19.29 -0.18 -10.35
N LYS A 122 -19.95 0.32 -11.41
CA LYS A 122 -21.40 0.18 -11.61
C LYS A 122 -21.78 -1.18 -12.19
N ASP A 123 -20.82 -1.86 -12.81
CA ASP A 123 -21.00 -3.18 -13.40
C ASP A 123 -20.98 -4.28 -12.34
N ASN A 124 -20.97 -5.54 -12.78
CA ASN A 124 -20.98 -6.70 -11.90
C ASN A 124 -19.68 -6.78 -11.06
N ARG A 125 -19.77 -6.30 -9.81
CA ARG A 125 -18.64 -6.26 -8.86
C ARG A 125 -18.04 -7.63 -8.55
N GLU A 126 -18.85 -8.69 -8.56
CA GLU A 126 -18.38 -10.06 -8.29
C GLU A 126 -17.47 -10.56 -9.41
N GLU A 127 -17.86 -10.34 -10.68
CA GLU A 127 -17.04 -10.71 -11.84
C GLU A 127 -15.73 -9.92 -11.86
N VAL A 128 -15.78 -8.63 -11.50
CA VAL A 128 -14.59 -7.79 -11.35
C VAL A 128 -13.68 -8.33 -10.25
N ALA A 129 -14.24 -8.74 -9.10
CA ALA A 129 -13.47 -9.33 -8.01
C ALA A 129 -12.75 -10.62 -8.40
N GLU A 130 -13.43 -11.50 -9.12
CA GLU A 130 -12.85 -12.76 -9.57
C GLU A 130 -11.65 -12.52 -10.50
N LYS A 131 -11.78 -11.56 -11.43
CA LYS A 131 -10.67 -11.15 -12.30
C LYS A 131 -9.49 -10.61 -11.50
N LEU A 132 -9.75 -9.73 -10.54
CA LEU A 132 -8.70 -9.11 -9.70
C LEU A 132 -7.98 -10.15 -8.83
N THR A 133 -8.71 -11.14 -8.31
CA THR A 133 -8.13 -12.26 -7.55
C THR A 133 -7.15 -13.04 -8.43
N GLY A 134 -7.42 -13.18 -9.73
CA GLY A 134 -6.48 -13.79 -10.68
C GLY A 134 -5.22 -12.96 -10.94
N ILE A 135 -5.25 -11.65 -10.71
CA ILE A 135 -4.14 -10.72 -10.99
C ILE A 135 -3.24 -10.54 -9.75
N ILE A 136 -3.85 -10.37 -8.57
CA ILE A 136 -3.16 -10.24 -7.28
C ILE A 136 -3.88 -11.14 -6.26
N PRO A 137 -3.53 -12.44 -6.17
CA PRO A 137 -4.28 -13.41 -5.37
C PRO A 137 -4.39 -13.09 -3.88
N ARG A 138 -3.43 -12.35 -3.33
CA ARG A 138 -3.39 -11.97 -1.91
C ARG A 138 -4.02 -10.61 -1.60
N ALA A 139 -4.51 -9.88 -2.61
CA ALA A 139 -5.11 -8.59 -2.38
C ALA A 139 -6.46 -8.72 -1.65
N TYR A 140 -6.72 -7.79 -0.74
CA TYR A 140 -8.07 -7.60 -0.18
C TYR A 140 -8.91 -6.84 -1.19
N ILE A 141 -9.92 -7.48 -1.75
CA ILE A 141 -10.81 -6.88 -2.74
C ILE A 141 -12.08 -6.45 -2.02
N GLU A 142 -12.29 -5.14 -1.94
CA GLU A 142 -13.35 -4.55 -1.13
C GLU A 142 -14.44 -3.90 -1.99
N HIS A 143 -15.69 -4.18 -1.64
CA HIS A 143 -16.89 -3.74 -2.39
C HIS A 143 -17.69 -2.64 -1.71
N SER A 144 -17.31 -2.28 -0.48
CA SER A 144 -17.97 -1.25 0.30
C SER A 144 -16.94 -0.35 0.97
N GLU A 145 -17.31 0.91 1.18
CA GLU A 145 -16.47 1.88 1.88
C GLU A 145 -16.15 1.42 3.31
N ASN A 146 -17.14 0.84 4.00
CA ASN A 146 -16.97 0.38 5.37
C ASN A 146 -15.93 -0.75 5.48
N ASP A 147 -15.98 -1.72 4.57
CA ASP A 147 -15.03 -2.83 4.60
C ASP A 147 -13.63 -2.36 4.19
N PHE A 148 -13.54 -1.48 3.19
CA PHE A 148 -12.29 -0.83 2.80
C PHE A 148 -11.65 -0.06 3.96
N ARG A 149 -12.41 0.84 4.60
CA ARG A 149 -11.96 1.60 5.77
C ARG A 149 -11.50 0.68 6.89
N ARG A 150 -12.26 -0.38 7.18
CA ARG A 150 -11.91 -1.38 8.20
C ARG A 150 -10.60 -2.10 7.87
N LYS A 151 -10.31 -2.37 6.59
CA LYS A 151 -9.03 -2.97 6.17
C LYS A 151 -7.85 -2.02 6.34
N VAL A 152 -8.03 -0.76 5.96
CA VAL A 152 -7.04 0.30 6.15
C VAL A 152 -6.76 0.48 7.65
N TRP A 153 -7.80 0.73 8.44
CA TRP A 153 -7.69 0.90 9.88
C TRP A 153 -7.06 -0.33 10.56
N GLY A 154 -7.53 -1.54 10.20
CA GLY A 154 -7.02 -2.78 10.77
C GLY A 154 -5.53 -3.00 10.47
N TYR A 155 -5.08 -2.62 9.28
CA TYR A 155 -3.66 -2.64 8.94
C TYR A 155 -2.88 -1.64 9.81
N LEU A 156 -3.27 -0.35 9.78
CA LEU A 156 -2.56 0.70 10.50
C LEU A 156 -2.52 0.46 12.01
N PHE A 157 -3.62 -0.03 12.60
CA PHE A 157 -3.74 -0.20 14.05
C PHE A 157 -3.20 -1.54 14.57
N HIS A 158 -3.41 -2.65 13.86
CA HIS A 158 -3.04 -3.99 14.34
C HIS A 158 -1.81 -4.60 13.68
N THR A 159 -1.29 -3.98 12.61
CA THR A 159 -0.15 -4.52 11.85
C THR A 159 1.03 -3.56 11.95
N ALA A 160 0.90 -2.36 11.37
CA ALA A 160 1.99 -1.38 11.30
C ALA A 160 2.35 -0.71 12.64
N ASN A 161 1.44 -0.77 13.63
CA ASN A 161 1.61 -0.13 14.93
C ASN A 161 2.67 -0.84 15.78
N PRO A 162 3.83 -0.23 16.13
CA PRO A 162 4.81 -0.89 16.99
C PRO A 162 4.31 -1.37 18.37
N GLU A 163 3.27 -0.76 18.95
CA GLU A 163 2.71 -1.19 20.25
C GLU A 163 1.69 -2.33 20.15
N ASN A 164 0.83 -2.27 19.12
CA ASN A 164 -0.32 -3.17 18.96
C ASN A 164 -0.15 -4.17 17.80
N GLY A 165 0.91 -3.99 17.03
CA GLY A 165 1.26 -4.71 15.81
C GLY A 165 1.59 -6.16 16.10
N GLN A 166 1.10 -7.05 15.23
CA GLN A 166 1.54 -8.45 15.23
C GLN A 166 2.83 -8.67 14.43
N GLU A 167 3.22 -7.68 13.64
CA GLU A 167 4.37 -7.74 12.75
C GLU A 167 5.67 -7.40 13.50
N ASP A 168 6.74 -8.11 13.16
CA ASP A 168 8.08 -7.67 13.49
C ASP A 168 8.52 -6.64 12.43
N LEU A 169 8.42 -5.35 12.77
CA LEU A 169 8.82 -4.24 11.88
C LEU A 169 10.26 -4.38 11.36
N LYS A 170 11.13 -5.10 12.09
CA LYS A 170 12.48 -5.41 11.64
C LYS A 170 12.42 -6.40 10.48
N GLU A 171 11.67 -7.51 10.63
CA GLU A 171 11.51 -8.53 9.59
C GLU A 171 11.01 -7.92 8.28
N TRP A 172 9.97 -7.09 8.35
CA TRP A 172 9.46 -6.37 7.19
C TRP A 172 10.50 -5.48 6.52
N SER A 173 11.19 -4.64 7.31
CA SER A 173 12.16 -3.71 6.76
C SER A 173 13.33 -4.46 6.08
N GLN A 174 13.69 -5.63 6.59
CA GLN A 174 14.70 -6.51 6.01
C GLN A 174 14.18 -7.20 4.74
N GLU A 175 12.92 -7.59 4.69
CA GLU A 175 12.30 -8.17 3.50
C GLU A 175 12.21 -7.15 2.36
N VAL A 176 11.76 -5.92 2.66
CA VAL A 176 11.79 -4.80 1.71
C VAL A 176 13.22 -4.59 1.20
N HIS A 177 14.21 -4.56 2.09
CA HIS A 177 15.61 -4.38 1.68
C HIS A 177 16.07 -5.47 0.71
N ARG A 178 15.77 -6.75 0.98
CA ARG A 178 16.08 -7.85 0.06
C ARG A 178 15.43 -7.67 -1.30
N ILE A 179 14.15 -7.31 -1.35
CA ILE A 179 13.43 -7.04 -2.60
C ILE A 179 14.18 -5.97 -3.41
N LEU A 180 14.59 -4.89 -2.76
CA LEU A 180 15.35 -3.81 -3.39
C LEU A 180 16.75 -4.26 -3.86
N GLU A 181 17.44 -5.14 -3.15
CA GLU A 181 18.74 -5.68 -3.60
C GLU A 181 18.61 -6.55 -4.88
N TYR A 182 17.49 -7.25 -5.05
CA TYR A 182 17.21 -8.01 -6.28
C TYR A 182 16.86 -7.12 -7.47
N ILE A 183 16.40 -5.90 -7.18
CA ILE A 183 16.08 -4.87 -8.16
C ILE A 183 17.36 -4.06 -8.38
N ASP A 184 18.25 -4.56 -9.24
CA ASP A 184 19.61 -4.03 -9.49
C ASP A 184 19.66 -2.49 -9.64
N PRO A 185 20.31 -1.74 -8.71
CA PRO A 185 20.57 -0.32 -8.88
C PRO A 185 21.81 -0.16 -9.79
N GLN A 186 21.64 -0.27 -11.10
CA GLN A 186 22.73 0.09 -12.03
C GLN A 186 23.05 1.59 -11.99
#